data_AF-A0A4R6YDN3-F1
#
_entry.id   AF-A0A4R6YDN3-F1
#
_cell.length_a   1.000
_cell.length_b   1.000
_cell.length_c   1.000
_cell.angle_alpha   90.00
_cell.angle_beta   90.00
_cell.angle_gamma   90.00
#
_symmetry.space_group_name_H-M   'P 1'
#
loop_
_entity.id
_entity.type
_entity.pdbx_description
1 polymer ?
#
loop_
_entity_poly.entity_id
_entity_poly.type
_entity_poly.pdbx_seq_one_letter_code
_entity_poly.pdbx_strand_id
1 'polypeptide(L)' 'MHDHFWLSNEAWAVLEPHLPKNQSGKPRVDDRRVISGILHILKTGGRWRDVPPEY' A
#
# COMPACT_ATOMS: atom_id res chain seq x y z
N MET A 1 12.71 -13.67 8.26
CA MET A 1 12.60 -12.58 7.29
C MET A 1 11.12 -12.45 6.98
N HIS A 2 10.47 -11.36 7.39
CA HIS A 2 9.11 -11.13 6.91
C HIS A 2 9.25 -10.69 5.45
N ASP A 3 8.59 -11.36 4.52
CA ASP A 3 8.60 -10.91 3.14
C ASP A 3 7.77 -9.64 3.06
N HIS A 4 8.41 -8.54 2.69
CA HIS A 4 7.71 -7.28 2.47
C HIS A 4 7.13 -7.28 1.06
N PHE A 5 5.81 -7.12 0.94
CA PHE A 5 5.05 -7.07 -0.30
C PHE A 5 4.99 -5.65 -0.86
N TRP A 6 6.15 -5.02 -1.02
CA TRP A 6 6.23 -3.73 -1.70
C TRP A 6 5.72 -3.84 -3.13
N LEU A 7 4.83 -2.92 -3.51
CA LEU A 7 4.49 -2.76 -4.93
C LEU A 7 5.76 -2.48 -5.71
N SER A 8 5.99 -3.22 -6.80
CA SER A 8 7.10 -2.97 -7.72
C SER A 8 6.87 -1.65 -8.47
N ASN A 9 7.92 -1.12 -9.10
CA ASN A 9 7.80 0.12 -9.88
C ASN A 9 6.85 -0.07 -11.07
N GLU A 10 6.89 -1.25 -11.69
CA GLU A 10 6.06 -1.60 -12.84
C GLU A 10 4.59 -1.72 -12.43
N ALA A 11 4.30 -2.42 -11.33
CA ALA A 11 2.94 -2.53 -10.80
C ALA A 11 2.40 -1.16 -10.34
N TRP A 12 3.25 -0.34 -9.71
CA TRP A 12 2.89 1.01 -9.31
C TRP A 12 2.55 1.90 -10.50
N ALA A 13 3.38 1.87 -11.56
CA ALA A 13 3.15 2.67 -12.76
C ALA A 13 1.82 2.34 -13.46
N VAL A 14 1.35 1.09 -13.36
CA VAL A 14 0.03 0.69 -13.86
C VAL A 14 -1.09 1.20 -12.94
N LEU A 15 -0.90 1.16 -11.62
CA LEU A 15 -1.94 1.50 -10.65
C LEU A 15 -2.13 3.02 -10.45
N GLU A 16 -1.03 3.77 -10.34
CA GLU A 16 -1.00 5.19 -9.98
C GLU A 16 -1.94 6.08 -10.81
N PRO A 17 -2.03 5.93 -12.15
CA PRO A 17 -2.90 6.77 -12.96
C PRO A 17 -4.39 6.64 -12.63
N HIS A 18 -4.80 5.50 -12.05
CA HIS A 18 -6.17 5.19 -11.69
C HIS A 18 -6.55 5.62 -10.26
N LEU A 19 -5.56 6.04 -9.46
CA LEU A 19 -5.86 6.55 -8.13
C LEU A 19 -6.64 7.87 -8.25
N PRO A 20 -7.63 8.09 -7.35
CA PRO A 20 -8.38 9.33 -7.37
C PRO A 20 -7.43 10.51 -7.21
N LYS A 21 -7.73 11.65 -7.84
CA LYS A 21 -6.96 12.89 -7.69
C LYS A 21 -7.85 13.95 -7.05
N ASN A 22 -7.25 14.99 -6.46
CA ASN A 22 -7.96 16.15 -5.91
C ASN A 22 -9.06 15.80 -4.87
N GLN A 23 -8.75 14.88 -3.95
CA GLN A 23 -9.72 14.49 -2.92
C GLN A 23 -9.79 15.52 -1.79
N SER A 24 -11.00 15.77 -1.30
CA SER A 24 -11.22 16.51 -0.07
C SER A 24 -10.84 15.65 1.15
N GLY A 25 -10.52 16.30 2.27
CA GLY A 25 -10.15 15.63 3.51
C GLY A 25 -8.64 15.59 3.75
N LYS A 26 -8.20 14.63 4.58
CA LYS A 26 -6.80 14.55 5.00
C LYS A 26 -5.91 14.22 3.80
N PRO A 27 -4.80 14.95 3.59
CA PRO A 27 -3.83 14.62 2.56
C PRO A 27 -3.36 13.17 2.69
N ARG A 28 -3.29 12.47 1.56
CA ARG A 28 -2.65 11.16 1.51
C ARG A 28 -1.15 11.34 1.69
N VAL A 29 -0.53 10.46 2.47
CA VAL A 29 0.88 10.58 2.84
C VAL A 29 1.75 9.88 1.80
N ASP A 30 1.52 8.58 1.57
CA ASP A 30 2.19 7.79 0.55
C ASP A 30 1.27 6.61 0.15
N ASP A 31 0.65 6.73 -1.02
CA ASP A 31 -0.30 5.75 -1.52
C ASP A 31 0.36 4.40 -1.82
N ARG A 32 1.61 4.41 -2.30
CA ARG A 32 2.32 3.16 -2.61
C ARG A 32 2.60 2.36 -1.36
N ARG A 33 2.99 3.05 -0.28
CA ARG A 33 3.22 2.48 1.05
C ARG A 33 1.95 1.85 1.62
N VAL A 34 0.87 2.64 1.66
CA VAL A 34 -0.42 2.21 2.18
C VAL A 34 -0.97 1.01 1.42
N ILE A 35 -0.91 1.03 0.09
CA ILE A 35 -1.39 -0.08 -0.74
C ILE A 35 -0.51 -1.32 -0.58
N SER A 36 0.80 -1.16 -0.41
CA SER A 36 1.70 -2.29 -0.08
C SER A 36 1.33 -2.92 1.28
N GLY A 37 0.96 -2.12 2.28
CA GLY A 37 0.42 -2.62 3.55
C GLY A 37 -0.92 -3.36 3.40
N ILE A 38 -1.82 -2.87 2.54
CA ILE A 38 -3.07 -3.59 2.19
C ILE A 38 -2.74 -4.95 1.55
N LEU A 39 -1.82 -4.99 0.58
CA LEU A 39 -1.41 -6.23 -0.08
C LEU A 39 -0.81 -7.23 0.90
N HIS A 40 -0.03 -6.77 1.88
CA HIS A 40 0.51 -7.63 2.92
C HIS A 40 -0.61 -8.42 3.61
N ILE A 41 -1.67 -7.75 4.07
CA ILE A 41 -2.81 -8.44 4.71
C ILE A 41 -3.53 -9.37 3.75
N LEU A 42 -3.76 -8.94 2.51
CA LEU A 42 -4.43 -9.79 1.52
C LEU A 42 -3.62 -11.05 1.20
N LYS A 43 -2.28 -11.01 1.32
CA LYS A 43 -1.39 -12.16 1.10
C LYS A 43 -1.23 -13.04 2.33
N THR A 44 -1.13 -12.45 3.52
CA THR A 44 -0.83 -13.20 4.76
C THR A 44 -2.09 -13.62 5.52
N GLY A 45 -3.22 -12.96 5.31
CA GLY A 45 -4.43 -13.13 6.11
C GLY A 45 -4.31 -12.58 7.54
N GLY A 46 -3.25 -11.81 7.83
CA GLY A 46 -2.96 -11.27 9.16
C GLY A 46 -3.91 -10.13 9.60
N ARG A 47 -3.72 -9.64 10.83
CA ARG A 47 -4.49 -8.51 11.36
C ARG A 47 -3.76 -7.19 11.03
N TRP A 48 -4.52 -6.10 10.92
CA TRP A 48 -3.96 -4.75 10.71
C TRP A 48 -2.91 -4.32 11.73
N ARG A 49 -3.05 -4.75 12.99
CA ARG A 49 -2.08 -4.41 14.06
C ARG A 49 -0.73 -5.11 13.87
N ASP A 50 -0.71 -6.20 13.11
CA ASP A 50 0.48 -7.02 12.88
C ASP A 50 1.19 -6.62 11.58
N VAL A 51 0.69 -5.61 10.86
CA VAL A 51 1.33 -5.08 9.66
C VAL A 51 2.67 -4.46 10.04
N PRO A 52 3.76 -4.80 9.32
CA PRO A 52 5.07 -4.21 9.56
C PRO A 52 5.04 -2.67 9.51
N PRO A 53 5.71 -1.97 10.44
CA PRO A 53 5.68 -0.51 10.56
C PRO A 53 6.33 0.23 9.38
N GLU A 54 7.03 -0.48 8.50
CA GLU A 54 7.66 0.06 7.31
C GLU A 54 6.65 0.50 6.23
N TYR A 55 5.39 0.02 6.29
CA TYR A 55 4.32 0.38 5.34
C TYR A 55 3.56 1.68 5.65
#